data_AF-A0AAV6CL93-F1
#
_entry.id   AF-A0AAV6CL93-F1
#
_cell.length_a   1.000
_cell.length_b   1.000
_cell.length_c   1.000
_cell.angle_alpha   90.00
_cell.angle_beta   90.00
_cell.angle_gamma   90.00
#
_symmetry.space_group_name_H-M   'P 1'
#
loop_
_entity.id
_entity.type
_entity.pdbx_description
1 polymer ?
#
loop_
_entity_poly.entity_id
_entity_poly.type
_entity_poly.pdbx_seq_one_letter_code
_entity_poly.pdbx_strand_id
1 'polypeptide(L)'
;MTPKQQALYWREWAKVRAVDPSADRHALHTQALGKPKSSKAFTNADLDKVLAAFRAVSEPHNLNAQVRQLEQPKKRQLYAIKEHLQELAALDVGNPLEYARSIVADQHPGLEQVLEDLSANREVHMSQKGYLIEDSELEKLRFTLARCVSRLRQAAEMSTFELAHRVKEMQMTGRKPVQSRSLRPMTAEARSKRQTLKQQAEAQGIDCPF
;
A
#
# COMPACT_ATOMS: atom_id res chain seq x y z
N MET A 1 -10.14 16.69 5.58
CA MET A 1 -9.22 16.97 4.45
C MET A 1 -7.79 17.07 4.94
N THR A 2 -6.85 16.51 4.18
CA THR A 2 -5.40 16.70 4.42
C THR A 2 -4.93 18.07 3.92
N PRO A 3 -3.76 18.58 4.36
CA PRO A 3 -3.21 19.84 3.85
C PRO A 3 -3.04 19.86 2.32
N LYS A 4 -2.60 18.75 1.72
CA LYS A 4 -2.49 18.60 0.26
C LYS A 4 -3.85 18.71 -0.44
N GLN A 5 -4.89 18.10 0.12
CA GLN A 5 -6.25 18.22 -0.40
C GLN A 5 -6.77 19.65 -0.29
N GLN A 6 -6.43 20.36 0.80
CA GLN A 6 -6.82 21.75 0.99
C GLN A 6 -6.14 22.67 -0.03
N ALA A 7 -4.84 22.48 -0.28
CA ALA A 7 -4.13 23.21 -1.33
C ALA A 7 -4.74 22.95 -2.72
N LEU A 8 -5.05 21.69 -3.04
CA LEU A 8 -5.72 21.31 -4.28
C LEU A 8 -7.08 22.01 -4.41
N TYR A 9 -7.91 21.95 -3.38
CA TYR A 9 -9.22 22.58 -3.33
C TYR A 9 -9.15 24.08 -3.63
N TRP A 10 -8.24 24.80 -2.96
CA TRP A 10 -8.11 26.24 -3.15
C TRP A 10 -7.56 26.60 -4.52
N ARG A 11 -6.65 25.78 -5.07
CA ARG A 11 -6.14 25.97 -6.43
C ARG A 11 -7.25 25.83 -7.47
N GLU A 12 -8.10 24.82 -7.35
CA GLU A 12 -9.21 24.63 -8.29
C GLU A 12 -10.27 25.72 -8.12
N TRP A 13 -10.53 26.17 -6.89
CA TRP A 13 -11.39 27.33 -6.65
C TRP A 13 -10.83 28.61 -7.29
N ALA A 14 -9.53 28.85 -7.22
CA ALA A 14 -8.90 30.00 -7.85
C ALA A 14 -9.10 30.00 -9.38
N LYS A 15 -9.11 28.82 -10.02
CA LYS A 15 -9.44 28.71 -11.45
C LYS A 15 -10.89 29.07 -11.75
N VAL A 16 -11.83 28.62 -10.92
CA VAL A 16 -13.25 29.01 -11.05
C VAL A 16 -13.35 30.54 -10.99
N ARG A 17 -12.71 31.16 -10.01
CA ARG A 17 -12.70 32.62 -9.83
C ARG A 17 -12.03 33.39 -10.96
N ALA A 18 -11.09 32.77 -11.68
CA ALA A 18 -10.46 33.38 -12.85
C ALA A 18 -11.42 33.44 -14.05
N VAL A 19 -12.34 32.47 -14.16
CA VAL A 19 -13.35 32.41 -15.24
C VAL A 19 -14.63 33.16 -14.86
N ASP A 20 -15.08 33.00 -13.61
CA ASP A 20 -16.25 33.67 -13.05
C ASP A 20 -15.89 34.34 -11.70
N PRO A 21 -15.52 35.62 -11.73
CA PRO A 21 -15.27 36.42 -10.53
C PRO A 21 -16.52 36.76 -9.70
N SER A 22 -17.71 36.32 -10.11
CA SER A 22 -18.95 36.47 -9.32
C SER A 22 -19.39 35.16 -8.66
N ALA A 23 -18.75 34.04 -9.02
CA ALA A 23 -19.09 32.72 -8.51
C ALA A 23 -19.17 32.68 -6.98
N ASP A 24 -20.25 32.09 -6.47
CA ASP A 24 -20.40 31.74 -5.06
C ASP A 24 -19.97 30.29 -4.82
N ARG A 25 -18.92 30.13 -4.02
CA ARG A 25 -18.37 28.84 -3.61
C ARG A 25 -19.37 28.00 -2.83
N HIS A 26 -20.18 28.63 -1.96
CA HIS A 26 -21.15 27.91 -1.13
C HIS A 26 -22.34 27.40 -1.95
N ALA A 27 -22.78 28.17 -2.95
CA ALA A 27 -23.73 27.71 -3.95
C ALA A 27 -23.21 26.47 -4.70
N LEU A 28 -21.96 26.50 -5.19
CA LEU A 28 -21.36 25.36 -5.89
C LEU A 28 -21.21 24.11 -5.01
N HIS A 29 -20.89 24.28 -3.72
CA HIS A 29 -20.90 23.17 -2.77
C HIS A 29 -22.28 22.55 -2.64
N THR A 30 -23.30 23.39 -2.48
CA THR A 30 -24.68 22.96 -2.28
C THR A 30 -25.20 22.24 -3.52
N GLN A 31 -24.88 22.75 -4.72
CA GLN A 31 -25.19 22.11 -5.99
C GLN A 31 -24.52 20.73 -6.11
N ALA A 32 -23.22 20.63 -5.80
CA ALA A 32 -22.48 19.38 -5.95
C ALA A 32 -22.88 18.29 -4.93
N LEU A 33 -23.26 18.70 -3.72
CA LEU A 33 -23.51 17.77 -2.60
C LEU A 33 -25.00 17.56 -2.31
N GLY A 34 -25.89 18.37 -2.90
CA GLY A 34 -27.33 18.39 -2.62
C GLY A 34 -27.70 19.01 -1.28
N LYS A 35 -26.72 19.47 -0.49
CA LYS A 35 -26.94 20.11 0.81
C LYS A 35 -25.78 21.05 1.17
N PRO A 36 -26.04 22.11 1.97
CA PRO A 36 -24.98 22.99 2.43
C PRO A 36 -24.00 22.20 3.32
N LYS A 37 -22.71 22.24 2.97
CA LYS A 37 -21.65 21.62 3.75
C LYS A 37 -20.38 22.46 3.70
N SER A 38 -19.75 22.64 4.85
CA SER A 38 -18.46 23.34 4.97
C SER A 38 -17.33 22.48 4.42
N SER A 39 -16.38 23.10 3.70
CA SER A 39 -15.19 22.39 3.18
C SER A 39 -14.34 21.77 4.30
N LYS A 40 -14.41 22.31 5.52
CA LYS A 40 -13.73 21.72 6.70
C LYS A 40 -14.27 20.35 7.08
N ALA A 41 -15.52 20.04 6.71
CA ALA A 41 -16.19 18.78 7.01
C ALA A 41 -16.23 17.81 5.82
N PHE A 42 -15.52 18.10 4.74
CA PHE A 42 -15.53 17.24 3.55
C PHE A 42 -14.87 15.90 3.80
N THR A 43 -15.59 14.86 3.41
CA THR A 43 -15.04 13.54 3.14
C THR A 43 -14.31 13.54 1.79
N ASN A 44 -13.57 12.48 1.49
CA ASN A 44 -12.95 12.33 0.17
C ASN A 44 -14.00 12.33 -0.96
N ALA A 45 -15.16 11.71 -0.73
CA ALA A 45 -16.25 11.67 -1.70
C ALA A 45 -16.88 13.05 -1.93
N ASP A 46 -17.06 13.84 -0.86
CA ASP A 46 -17.57 15.21 -0.98
C ASP A 46 -16.59 16.08 -1.77
N LEU A 47 -15.29 15.97 -1.43
CA LEU A 47 -14.24 16.73 -2.11
C LEU A 47 -14.22 16.39 -3.61
N ASP A 48 -14.34 15.12 -3.98
CA ASP A 48 -14.39 14.73 -5.38
C ASP A 48 -15.57 15.35 -6.11
N LYS A 49 -16.78 15.28 -5.55
CA LYS A 49 -17.96 15.90 -6.16
C LYS A 49 -17.77 17.41 -6.37
N VAL A 50 -17.25 18.10 -5.37
CA VAL A 50 -17.01 19.54 -5.43
C VAL A 50 -15.91 19.90 -6.43
N LEU A 51 -14.83 19.12 -6.50
CA LEU A 51 -13.78 19.33 -7.50
C LEU A 51 -14.27 19.09 -8.93
N ALA A 52 -15.17 18.12 -9.13
CA ALA A 52 -15.83 17.91 -10.42
C ALA A 52 -16.67 19.14 -10.80
N ALA A 53 -17.46 19.68 -9.86
CA ALA A 53 -18.24 20.90 -10.10
C ALA A 53 -17.35 22.12 -10.39
N PHE A 54 -16.24 22.31 -9.66
CA PHE A 54 -15.29 23.39 -9.94
C PHE A 54 -14.73 23.28 -11.36
N ARG A 55 -14.32 22.08 -11.79
CA ARG A 55 -13.79 21.87 -13.14
C ARG A 55 -14.83 21.99 -14.23
N ALA A 56 -16.08 21.63 -13.97
CA ALA A 56 -17.17 21.86 -14.91
C ALA A 56 -17.35 23.37 -15.20
N VAL A 57 -17.12 24.23 -14.20
CA VAL A 57 -17.15 25.69 -14.38
C VAL A 57 -15.86 26.21 -15.01
N SER A 58 -14.69 25.82 -14.51
CA SER A 58 -13.42 26.40 -14.97
C SER A 58 -12.90 25.84 -16.29
N GLU A 59 -13.28 24.61 -16.64
CA GLU A 59 -12.80 23.87 -17.82
C GLU A 59 -13.96 23.13 -18.52
N PRO A 60 -15.03 23.82 -18.96
CA PRO A 60 -16.26 23.20 -19.47
C PRO A 60 -16.05 22.38 -20.76
N HIS A 61 -14.99 22.66 -21.52
CA HIS A 61 -14.67 21.96 -22.77
C HIS A 61 -13.67 20.80 -22.57
N ASN A 62 -13.21 20.55 -21.35
CA ASN A 62 -12.23 19.51 -21.05
C ASN A 62 -12.91 18.26 -20.50
N LEU A 63 -13.31 17.34 -21.39
CA LEU A 63 -13.96 16.08 -21.01
C LEU A 63 -13.11 15.27 -20.00
N ASN A 64 -11.79 15.22 -20.20
CA ASN A 64 -10.90 14.49 -19.31
C ASN A 64 -10.90 15.09 -17.88
N ALA A 65 -10.97 16.42 -17.75
CA ALA A 65 -11.08 17.07 -16.44
C ALA A 65 -12.38 16.74 -15.71
N GLN A 66 -13.48 16.57 -16.46
CA GLN A 66 -14.80 16.20 -15.93
C GLN A 66 -14.85 14.73 -15.49
N VAL A 67 -14.32 13.82 -16.31
CA VAL A 67 -14.33 12.37 -16.03
C VAL A 67 -13.28 11.97 -14.98
N ARG A 68 -12.19 12.72 -14.83
CA ARG A 68 -11.09 12.44 -13.87
C ARG A 68 -11.56 12.14 -12.45
N GLN A 69 -12.66 12.77 -12.04
CA GLN A 69 -13.14 12.66 -10.67
C GLN A 69 -13.88 11.35 -10.39
N LEU A 70 -14.42 10.69 -11.43
CA LEU A 70 -15.01 9.36 -11.35
C LEU A 70 -13.97 8.27 -11.03
N GLU A 71 -12.71 8.48 -11.42
CA GLU A 71 -11.63 7.51 -11.19
C GLU A 71 -10.93 7.67 -9.83
N GLN A 72 -11.17 8.76 -9.10
CA GLN A 72 -10.44 9.05 -7.85
C GLN A 72 -10.66 8.02 -6.74
N PRO A 73 -11.87 7.48 -6.51
CA PRO A 73 -12.06 6.40 -5.53
C PRO A 73 -11.14 5.22 -5.78
N LYS A 74 -11.09 4.74 -7.04
CA LYS A 74 -10.25 3.62 -7.45
C LYS A 74 -8.76 3.93 -7.33
N LYS A 75 -8.33 5.11 -7.79
CA LYS A 75 -6.94 5.57 -7.65
C LYS A 75 -6.50 5.56 -6.19
N ARG A 76 -7.34 6.03 -5.27
CA ARG A 76 -7.04 6.00 -3.83
C ARG A 76 -6.95 4.57 -3.29
N GLN A 77 -7.79 3.64 -3.74
CA GLN A 77 -7.68 2.22 -3.36
C GLN A 77 -6.34 1.63 -3.83
N LEU A 78 -5.94 1.87 -5.08
CA LEU A 78 -4.66 1.40 -5.61
C LEU A 78 -3.47 1.98 -4.84
N TYR A 79 -3.51 3.26 -4.48
CA TYR A 79 -2.48 3.86 -3.64
C TYR A 79 -2.39 3.20 -2.26
N ALA A 80 -3.53 2.94 -1.61
CA ALA A 80 -3.55 2.25 -0.31
C ALA A 80 -2.98 0.82 -0.40
N ILE A 81 -3.31 0.09 -1.46
CA ILE A 81 -2.73 -1.25 -1.71
C ILE A 81 -1.21 -1.16 -1.86
N LYS A 82 -0.70 -0.21 -2.65
CA LYS A 82 0.75 0.01 -2.82
C LYS A 82 1.43 0.35 -1.49
N GLU A 83 0.80 1.19 -0.67
CA GLU A 83 1.30 1.55 0.66
C GLU A 83 1.42 0.30 1.55
N HIS A 84 0.39 -0.54 1.60
CA HIS A 84 0.45 -1.79 2.37
C HIS A 84 1.54 -2.76 1.87
N LEU A 85 1.78 -2.84 0.56
CA LEU A 85 2.88 -3.65 0.02
C LEU A 85 4.25 -3.11 0.46
N GLN A 86 4.43 -1.79 0.50
CA GLN A 86 5.65 -1.17 1.02
C GLN A 86 5.81 -1.41 2.53
N GLU A 87 4.72 -1.37 3.29
CA GLU A 87 4.73 -1.69 4.72
C GLU A 87 5.12 -3.14 4.99
N LEU A 88 4.63 -4.09 4.19
CA LEU A 88 5.06 -5.50 4.28
C LEU A 88 6.56 -5.65 4.00
N ALA A 89 7.11 -4.87 3.06
CA ALA A 89 8.54 -4.83 2.81
C ALA A 89 9.36 -4.27 3.97
N ALA A 90 8.82 -3.29 4.69
CA ALA A 90 9.49 -2.72 5.86
C ALA A 90 9.48 -3.65 7.09
N LEU A 91 8.56 -4.62 7.16
CA LEU A 91 8.44 -5.57 8.28
C LEU A 91 9.39 -6.78 8.17
N ASP A 92 10.42 -6.70 7.30
CA ASP A 92 11.44 -7.72 7.06
C ASP A 92 10.86 -9.10 6.69
N VAL A 93 9.68 -9.10 6.06
CA VAL A 93 9.13 -10.28 5.42
C VAL A 93 10.01 -10.56 4.20
N GLY A 94 10.85 -11.61 4.24
CA GLY A 94 11.94 -11.82 3.29
C GLY A 94 11.59 -11.62 1.81
N ASN A 95 10.38 -12.03 1.40
CA ASN A 95 9.79 -11.64 0.12
C ASN A 95 8.33 -11.15 0.32
N PRO A 96 8.10 -9.83 0.39
CA PRO A 96 6.79 -9.24 0.70
C PRO A 96 5.74 -9.54 -0.38
N LEU A 97 6.18 -9.62 -1.64
CA LEU A 97 5.31 -9.91 -2.77
C LEU A 97 4.87 -11.37 -2.75
N GLU A 98 5.77 -12.32 -2.52
CA GLU A 98 5.41 -13.73 -2.39
C GLU A 98 4.51 -13.98 -1.18
N TYR A 99 4.77 -13.31 -0.06
CA TYR A 99 3.91 -13.39 1.11
C TYR A 99 2.51 -12.81 0.84
N ALA A 100 2.43 -11.65 0.19
CA ALA A 100 1.14 -11.08 -0.22
C ALA A 100 0.41 -12.01 -1.21
N ARG A 101 1.13 -12.61 -2.18
CA ARG A 101 0.57 -13.55 -3.15
C ARG A 101 0.02 -14.80 -2.47
N SER A 102 0.73 -15.39 -1.51
CA SER A 102 0.24 -16.61 -0.85
C SER A 102 -1.05 -16.38 -0.08
N ILE A 103 -1.18 -15.23 0.58
CA ILE A 103 -2.41 -14.85 1.31
C ILE A 103 -3.55 -14.53 0.35
N VAL A 104 -3.25 -13.83 -0.75
CA VAL A 104 -4.26 -13.42 -1.72
C VAL A 104 -4.74 -14.60 -2.56
N ALA A 105 -3.85 -15.52 -2.95
CA ALA A 105 -4.24 -16.73 -3.68
C ALA A 105 -5.20 -17.62 -2.87
N ASP A 106 -5.05 -17.66 -1.54
CA ASP A 106 -5.93 -18.39 -0.63
C ASP A 106 -7.31 -17.73 -0.50
N GLN A 107 -7.38 -16.40 -0.43
CA GLN A 107 -8.62 -15.68 -0.11
C GLN A 107 -9.37 -15.15 -1.33
N HIS A 108 -8.65 -14.76 -2.38
CA HIS A 108 -9.15 -14.07 -3.57
C HIS A 108 -8.37 -14.54 -4.82
N PRO A 109 -8.58 -15.77 -5.29
CA PRO A 109 -7.89 -16.30 -6.45
C PRO A 109 -8.17 -15.44 -7.69
N GLY A 110 -7.13 -15.16 -8.48
CA GLY A 110 -7.20 -14.31 -9.68
C GLY A 110 -6.70 -12.88 -9.48
N LEU A 111 -6.46 -12.44 -8.24
CA LEU A 111 -5.92 -11.10 -7.94
C LEU A 111 -4.39 -11.06 -7.85
N GLU A 112 -3.70 -12.17 -8.07
CA GLU A 112 -2.24 -12.26 -7.98
C GLU A 112 -1.54 -11.41 -9.04
N GLN A 113 -2.10 -11.36 -10.25
CA GLN A 113 -1.56 -10.55 -11.34
C GLN A 113 -1.63 -9.05 -11.03
N VAL A 114 -2.69 -8.62 -10.33
CA VAL A 114 -2.88 -7.23 -9.90
C VAL A 114 -1.79 -6.82 -8.92
N LEU A 115 -1.45 -7.70 -7.97
CA LEU A 115 -0.34 -7.47 -7.03
C LEU A 115 1.00 -7.34 -7.75
N GLU A 116 1.25 -8.22 -8.72
CA GLU A 116 2.48 -8.22 -9.48
C GLU A 116 2.64 -6.92 -10.27
N ASP A 117 1.60 -6.50 -11.00
CA ASP A 117 1.62 -5.25 -11.75
C ASP A 117 1.79 -4.02 -10.83
N LEU A 118 1.15 -4.01 -9.66
CA LEU A 118 1.29 -2.94 -8.68
C LEU A 118 2.69 -2.87 -8.07
N SER A 119 3.29 -4.02 -7.75
CA SER A 119 4.64 -4.12 -7.18
C SER A 119 5.73 -3.68 -8.16
N ALA A 120 5.55 -3.98 -9.45
CA ALA A 120 6.46 -3.61 -10.52
C ALA A 120 6.38 -2.11 -10.89
N ASN A 121 5.59 -1.31 -10.15
CA ASN A 121 5.25 0.07 -10.48
C ASN A 121 4.70 0.25 -11.90
N ARG A 122 4.20 -0.83 -12.52
CA ARG A 122 3.59 -0.73 -13.84
C ARG A 122 2.29 0.04 -13.68
N GLU A 123 2.00 0.88 -14.67
CA GLU A 123 0.67 1.48 -14.73
C GLU A 123 -0.33 0.34 -14.90
N VAL A 124 -1.14 0.12 -13.87
CA VAL A 124 -2.28 -0.80 -13.96
C VAL A 124 -3.31 -0.09 -14.83
N HIS A 125 -3.16 -0.24 -16.15
CA HIS A 125 -4.10 0.26 -17.12
C HIS A 125 -5.37 -0.56 -17.03
N MET A 126 -6.43 0.05 -16.50
CA MET A 126 -7.71 -0.60 -16.19
C MET A 126 -8.53 -1.04 -17.43
N SER A 127 -7.93 -1.06 -18.61
CA SER A 127 -8.58 -1.43 -19.87
C SER A 127 -7.69 -2.28 -20.78
N GLN A 128 -6.37 -2.31 -20.57
CA GLN A 128 -5.45 -2.80 -21.61
C GLN A 128 -4.96 -4.24 -21.49
N LYS A 129 -5.35 -4.97 -20.43
CA LYS A 129 -5.06 -6.40 -20.32
C LYS A 129 -6.21 -7.16 -19.68
N GLY A 130 -7.30 -7.39 -20.41
CA GLY A 130 -8.26 -8.50 -20.17
C GLY A 130 -8.99 -8.62 -18.83
N TYR A 131 -8.70 -7.79 -17.83
CA TYR A 131 -9.26 -7.85 -16.49
C TYR A 131 -9.98 -6.53 -16.17
N LEU A 132 -11.32 -6.56 -16.21
CA LEU A 132 -12.14 -5.54 -15.58
C LEU A 132 -12.12 -5.82 -14.09
N ILE A 133 -11.15 -5.25 -13.37
CA ILE A 133 -11.11 -5.37 -11.92
C ILE A 133 -12.24 -4.52 -11.36
N GLU A 134 -13.17 -5.17 -10.67
CA GLU A 134 -14.27 -4.47 -10.02
C GLU A 134 -13.80 -3.70 -8.78
N ASP A 135 -14.49 -2.62 -8.43
CA ASP A 135 -14.19 -1.84 -7.21
C ASP A 135 -14.29 -2.70 -5.95
N SER A 136 -15.17 -3.70 -6.00
CA SER A 136 -15.37 -4.70 -4.95
C SER A 136 -14.12 -5.57 -4.74
N GLU A 137 -13.39 -5.90 -5.81
CA GLU A 137 -12.19 -6.72 -5.76
C GLU A 137 -10.98 -5.95 -5.23
N LEU A 138 -10.82 -4.69 -5.67
CA LEU A 138 -9.80 -3.81 -5.11
C LEU A 138 -10.03 -3.55 -3.63
N GLU A 139 -11.28 -3.41 -3.21
CA GLU A 139 -11.62 -3.24 -1.80
C GLU A 139 -11.28 -4.50 -0.98
N LYS A 140 -11.66 -5.68 -1.46
CA LYS A 140 -11.30 -6.98 -0.85
C LYS A 140 -9.78 -7.11 -0.70
N LEU A 141 -9.03 -6.85 -1.77
CA LEU A 141 -7.57 -6.91 -1.78
C LEU A 141 -6.96 -5.95 -0.74
N ARG A 142 -7.42 -4.69 -0.73
CA ARG A 142 -6.98 -3.69 0.26
C ARG A 142 -7.22 -4.18 1.68
N PHE A 143 -8.42 -4.67 1.99
CA PHE A 143 -8.76 -5.14 3.34
C PHE A 143 -7.93 -6.34 3.77
N THR A 144 -7.70 -7.30 2.86
CA THR A 144 -6.85 -8.47 3.13
C THR A 144 -5.43 -8.03 3.47
N LEU A 145 -4.81 -7.16 2.66
CA LEU A 145 -3.46 -6.68 2.92
C LEU A 145 -3.35 -5.86 4.20
N ALA A 146 -4.30 -4.94 4.43
CA ALA A 146 -4.34 -4.13 5.65
C ALA A 146 -4.37 -5.00 6.91
N ARG A 147 -5.22 -6.05 6.92
CA ARG A 147 -5.30 -7.00 8.03
C ARG A 147 -3.98 -7.74 8.26
N CYS A 148 -3.27 -8.08 7.19
CA CYS A 148 -1.99 -8.78 7.29
C CYS A 148 -0.90 -7.87 7.88
N VAL A 149 -0.80 -6.63 7.39
CA VAL A 149 0.11 -5.62 7.96
C VAL A 149 -0.20 -5.42 9.45
N SER A 150 -1.46 -5.27 9.83
CA SER A 150 -1.85 -5.10 11.25
C SER A 150 -1.41 -6.27 12.12
N ARG A 151 -1.61 -7.52 11.66
CA ARG A 151 -1.19 -8.71 12.41
C ARG A 151 0.32 -8.80 12.56
N LEU A 152 1.07 -8.51 11.50
CA LEU A 152 2.53 -8.53 11.54
C LEU A 152 3.09 -7.42 12.46
N ARG A 153 2.49 -6.23 12.46
CA ARG A 153 2.83 -5.17 13.42
C ARG A 153 2.62 -5.61 14.86
N GLN A 154 1.46 -6.19 15.17
CA GLN A 154 1.17 -6.71 16.50
C GLN A 154 2.16 -7.82 16.91
N ALA A 155 2.50 -8.73 16.00
CA ALA A 155 3.48 -9.78 16.27
C ALA A 155 4.89 -9.20 16.52
N ALA A 156 5.30 -8.21 15.74
CA ALA A 156 6.57 -7.51 15.92
C ALA A 156 6.62 -6.78 17.27
N GLU A 157 5.55 -6.07 17.63
CA GLU A 157 5.41 -5.38 18.93
C GLU A 157 5.49 -6.38 20.09
N MET A 158 4.77 -7.50 20.02
CA MET A 158 4.83 -8.56 21.02
C MET A 158 6.24 -9.14 21.16
N SER A 159 6.91 -9.43 20.04
CA SER A 159 8.30 -9.91 20.04
C SER A 159 9.26 -8.90 20.68
N THR A 160 9.11 -7.60 20.39
CA THR A 160 9.94 -6.57 21.03
C THR A 160 9.68 -6.45 22.52
N PHE A 161 8.42 -6.59 22.95
CA PHE A 161 8.05 -6.58 24.36
C PHE A 161 8.63 -7.80 25.11
N GLU A 162 8.52 -9.00 24.53
CA GLU A 162 9.11 -10.22 25.09
C GLU A 162 10.64 -10.12 25.21
N LEU A 163 11.30 -9.56 24.18
CA LEU A 163 12.74 -9.30 24.22
C LEU A 163 13.09 -8.27 25.30
N ALA A 164 12.34 -7.18 25.43
CA ALA A 164 12.54 -6.18 26.47
C ALA A 164 12.33 -6.76 27.89
N HIS A 165 11.31 -7.60 28.06
CA HIS A 165 11.04 -8.30 29.31
C HIS A 165 12.19 -9.24 29.67
N ARG A 166 12.66 -10.05 28.71
CA ARG A 166 13.83 -10.92 28.90
C ARG A 166 15.09 -10.14 29.24
N VAL A 167 15.35 -9.01 28.59
CA VAL A 167 16.49 -8.14 28.94
C VAL A 167 16.37 -7.61 30.36
N LYS A 168 15.18 -7.19 30.78
CA LYS A 168 14.91 -6.73 32.14
C LYS A 168 15.10 -7.84 33.18
N GLU A 169 14.61 -9.06 32.92
CA GLU A 169 14.85 -10.23 33.77
C GLU A 169 16.35 -10.56 33.88
N MET A 170 17.09 -10.47 32.77
CA MET A 170 18.54 -10.67 32.77
C MET A 170 19.28 -9.60 33.61
N GLN A 171 18.85 -8.34 33.54
CA GLN A 171 19.41 -7.26 34.35
C GLN A 171 19.12 -7.45 35.85
N MET A 172 17.90 -7.87 36.20
CA MET A 172 17.47 -8.06 37.60
C MET A 172 18.12 -9.29 38.26
N THR A 173 18.42 -10.34 37.49
CA THR A 173 19.01 -11.59 38.02
C THR A 173 20.53 -11.60 38.02
N GLY A 174 21.20 -10.55 37.49
CA GLY A 174 22.66 -10.48 37.39
C GLY A 174 23.29 -11.55 36.48
N ARG A 175 22.47 -12.33 35.76
CA ARG A 175 22.95 -13.36 34.82
C ARG A 175 23.37 -12.67 33.53
N LYS A 176 24.66 -12.77 33.20
CA LYS A 176 25.15 -12.43 31.86
C LYS A 176 24.44 -13.30 30.83
N PRO A 177 24.09 -12.75 29.65
CA PRO A 177 23.50 -13.56 28.59
C PRO A 177 24.43 -14.74 28.31
N VAL A 178 23.90 -15.95 28.39
CA VAL A 178 24.54 -17.10 27.77
C VAL A 178 24.74 -16.66 26.34
N GLN A 179 26.00 -16.50 25.91
CA GLN A 179 26.30 -16.23 24.51
C GLN A 179 25.58 -17.34 23.74
N SER A 180 24.44 -17.02 23.13
CA SER A 180 23.85 -17.86 22.10
C SER A 180 25.01 -18.14 21.18
N ARG A 181 25.45 -19.41 21.17
CA ARG A 181 26.60 -19.89 20.40
C ARG A 181 26.57 -19.11 19.11
N SER A 182 27.43 -18.11 19.00
CA SER A 182 27.46 -17.27 17.80
C SER A 182 27.66 -18.30 16.70
N LEU A 183 26.70 -18.38 15.79
CA LEU A 183 26.91 -19.08 14.54
C LEU A 183 28.11 -18.37 13.96
N ARG A 184 29.31 -18.92 14.21
CA ARG A 184 30.55 -18.36 13.70
C ARG A 184 30.27 -18.17 12.23
N PRO A 185 30.46 -16.95 11.67
CA PRO A 185 30.27 -16.75 10.25
C PRO A 185 31.06 -17.86 9.55
N MET A 186 30.38 -18.66 8.71
CA MET A 186 31.04 -19.74 7.99
C MET A 186 32.29 -19.15 7.35
N THR A 187 33.46 -19.68 7.73
CA THR A 187 34.73 -19.23 7.18
C THR A 187 34.67 -19.36 5.65
N ALA A 188 35.43 -18.53 4.92
CA ALA A 188 35.50 -18.63 3.47
C ALA A 188 35.84 -20.07 3.01
N GLU A 189 36.65 -20.77 3.79
CA GLU A 189 36.98 -22.17 3.60
C GLU A 189 35.77 -23.12 3.74
N ALA A 190 34.91 -22.90 4.74
CA ALA A 190 33.70 -23.69 4.93
C ALA A 190 32.67 -23.43 3.81
N ARG A 191 32.59 -22.20 3.30
CA ARG A 191 31.73 -21.86 2.14
C ARG A 191 32.23 -22.54 0.88
N SER A 192 33.55 -22.50 0.64
CA SER A 192 34.19 -23.17 -0.50
C SER A 192 33.93 -24.67 -0.47
N LYS A 193 34.17 -25.34 0.68
CA LYS A 193 33.90 -26.78 0.85
C LYS A 193 32.44 -27.15 0.63
N ARG A 194 31.48 -26.34 1.12
CA ARG A 194 30.05 -26.59 0.89
C ARG A 194 29.68 -26.48 -0.59
N GLN A 195 30.30 -25.56 -1.32
CA GLN A 195 30.09 -25.39 -2.76
C GLN A 195 30.68 -26.53 -3.57
N THR A 196 31.85 -27.05 -3.17
CA THR A 196 32.45 -28.24 -3.80
C THR A 196 31.61 -29.50 -3.57
N LEU A 197 31.12 -29.69 -2.34
CA LEU A 197 30.26 -30.82 -2.01
C LEU A 197 28.92 -30.79 -2.77
N LYS A 198 28.35 -29.59 -2.96
CA LYS A 198 27.13 -29.41 -3.77
C LYS A 198 27.36 -29.80 -5.23
N GLN A 199 28.46 -29.34 -5.83
CA GLN A 199 28.82 -29.68 -7.21
C GLN A 199 29.09 -31.18 -7.39
N GLN A 200 29.71 -31.83 -6.40
CA GLN A 200 29.94 -33.28 -6.41
C GLN A 200 28.64 -34.08 -6.31
N ALA A 201 27.69 -33.64 -5.48
CA ALA A 201 26.39 -34.29 -5.35
C ALA A 201 25.55 -34.15 -6.64
N GLU A 202 25.53 -32.97 -7.25
CA GLU A 202 24.86 -32.72 -8.54
C GLU A 202 25.46 -33.57 -9.66
N ALA A 203 26.79 -33.71 -9.72
CA ALA A 203 27.47 -34.58 -10.68
C ALA A 203 27.16 -36.07 -10.50
N GLN A 204 26.73 -36.47 -9.30
CA GLN A 204 26.34 -37.85 -8.97
C GLN A 204 24.83 -38.09 -9.09
N GLY A 205 24.04 -37.10 -9.51
CA GLY A 205 22.59 -37.20 -9.61
C GLY A 205 21.89 -37.39 -8.26
N ILE A 206 22.54 -37.01 -7.16
CA ILE A 206 21.98 -37.08 -5.81
C ILE A 206 21.26 -35.77 -5.53
N ASP A 207 19.93 -35.84 -5.40
CA ASP A 207 19.12 -34.69 -5.06
C ASP A 207 19.34 -34.31 -3.57
N CYS A 208 20.06 -33.22 -3.31
CA CYS A 208 20.40 -32.78 -1.96
C CYS A 208 19.33 -31.82 -1.40
N PRO A 209 18.66 -32.13 -0.27
CA PRO A 209 17.73 -31.23 0.39
C PRO A 209 18.48 -30.33 1.38
N PHE A 210 19.20 -29.31 0.89
CA PHE A 210 19.90 -28.34 1.76
C PHE A 210 19.90 -26.91 1.22
#